data_AF-A0A136PDW7-F1
#
_entry.id   AF-A0A136PDW7-F1
#
_cell.length_a   1.000
_cell.length_b   1.000
_cell.length_c   1.000
_cell.angle_alpha   90.00
_cell.angle_beta   90.00
_cell.angle_gamma   90.00
#
_symmetry.space_group_name_H-M   'P 1'
#
loop_
_entity.id
_entity.type
_entity.pdbx_description
1 polymer ?
#
loop_
_entity_poly.entity_id
_entity_poly.type
_entity_poly.pdbx_seq_one_letter_code
_entity_poly.pdbx_strand_id
1 'polypeptide(L)'
;MQLIYGAAVAVKKKSDKYTLITKEDRKAIKSICKCMEPLSSLINRMTAETDTAKKQMYSDSLETKAMLLMPCLENIEKLEVRFDSDDKYIEQFLGYLNDKHPDCLPLFMGKKSKDTVKIDSTKIK
;
A
#
# COMPACT_ATOMS: atom_id res chain seq x y z
N MET A 1 -30.14 44.24 20.24
CA MET A 1 -29.81 43.51 19.01
C MET A 1 -28.35 43.07 19.09
N GLN A 2 -28.09 41.76 19.07
CA GLN A 2 -27.10 41.10 18.20
C GLN A 2 -26.99 39.63 18.64
N LEU A 3 -27.57 38.77 17.82
CA LEU A 3 -27.49 37.31 17.93
C LEU A 3 -26.13 36.89 17.35
N ILE A 4 -25.30 36.26 18.18
CA ILE A 4 -24.02 35.70 17.73
C ILE A 4 -24.34 34.36 17.07
N TYR A 5 -24.40 34.36 15.74
CA TYR A 5 -24.48 33.15 14.93
C TYR A 5 -23.16 32.39 15.08
N GLY A 6 -23.14 31.40 15.98
CA GLY A 6 -22.12 30.36 15.98
C GLY A 6 -22.27 29.53 14.71
N ALA A 7 -21.41 29.79 13.72
CA ALA A 7 -21.30 28.97 12.53
C ALA A 7 -20.84 27.57 12.96
N ALA A 8 -21.77 26.62 13.00
CA ALA A 8 -21.44 25.21 13.04
C ALA A 8 -20.68 24.87 11.75
N VAL A 9 -19.35 24.82 11.85
CA VAL A 9 -18.50 24.27 10.80
C VAL A 9 -18.88 22.80 10.69
N ALA A 10 -19.81 22.48 9.78
CA ALA A 10 -20.06 21.13 9.35
C ALA A 10 -18.77 20.62 8.72
N VAL A 11 -17.94 19.97 9.55
CA VAL A 11 -16.82 19.16 9.09
C VAL A 11 -17.47 18.08 8.23
N LYS A 12 -17.51 18.33 6.91
CA LYS A 12 -17.83 17.32 5.91
C LYS A 12 -16.82 16.20 6.13
N LYS A 13 -17.17 15.20 6.93
CA LYS A 13 -16.50 13.90 6.92
C LYS A 13 -16.52 13.48 5.46
N LYS A 14 -15.37 13.58 4.77
CA LYS A 14 -15.21 12.95 3.47
C LYS A 14 -15.68 11.52 3.65
N SER A 15 -16.80 11.18 3.02
CA SER A 15 -17.31 9.82 3.01
C SER A 15 -16.15 8.95 2.55
N ASP A 16 -15.74 8.02 3.41
CA ASP A 16 -14.60 7.18 3.13
C ASP A 16 -15.04 6.19 2.05
N LYS A 17 -14.56 6.39 0.81
CA LYS A 17 -14.91 5.54 -0.33
C LYS A 17 -14.38 4.10 -0.19
N TYR A 18 -13.56 3.82 0.82
CA TYR A 18 -12.98 2.51 1.11
C TYR A 18 -13.68 1.84 2.29
N THR A 19 -14.97 1.56 2.12
CA THR A 19 -15.84 1.03 3.17
C THR A 19 -15.49 -0.39 3.63
N LEU A 20 -14.83 -1.19 2.79
CA LEU A 20 -14.38 -2.55 3.11
C LEU A 20 -13.01 -2.55 3.81
N ILE A 21 -12.27 -1.43 3.75
CA ILE A 21 -10.96 -1.28 4.37
C ILE A 21 -11.15 -0.76 5.80
N THR A 22 -11.07 -1.68 6.75
CA THR A 22 -11.29 -1.43 8.17
C THR A 22 -10.18 -0.56 8.77
N LYS A 23 -10.40 -0.07 9.99
CA LYS A 23 -9.38 0.67 10.73
C LYS A 23 -8.13 -0.19 11.00
N GLU A 24 -8.30 -1.49 11.17
CA GLU A 24 -7.20 -2.43 11.40
C GLU A 24 -6.41 -2.66 10.11
N ASP A 25 -7.09 -2.86 8.98
CA ASP A 25 -6.45 -2.94 7.67
C ASP A 25 -5.57 -1.72 7.40
N ARG A 26 -6.08 -0.51 7.69
CA ARG A 26 -5.33 0.74 7.49
C ARG A 26 -4.08 0.82 8.35
N LYS A 27 -4.13 0.29 9.59
CA LYS A 27 -2.97 0.21 10.46
C LYS A 27 -1.97 -0.82 9.94
N ALA A 28 -2.45 -1.99 9.52
CA ALA A 28 -1.63 -3.05 8.94
C ALA A 28 -0.89 -2.55 7.69
N ILE A 29 -1.62 -1.95 6.74
CA ILE A 29 -1.07 -1.33 5.51
C ILE A 29 0.01 -0.32 5.86
N LYS A 30 -0.29 0.62 6.78
CA LYS A 30 0.68 1.63 7.19
C LYS A 30 1.92 1.01 7.81
N SER A 31 1.75 -0.04 8.62
CA SER A 31 2.87 -0.76 9.23
C SER A 31 3.73 -1.41 8.16
N ILE A 32 3.13 -2.18 7.25
CA ILE A 32 3.85 -2.89 6.18
C ILE A 32 4.60 -1.91 5.29
N CYS A 33 3.98 -0.79 4.90
CA CYS A 33 4.66 0.21 4.07
C CYS A 33 5.90 0.80 4.76
N LYS A 34 5.85 1.04 6.08
CA LYS A 34 7.04 1.47 6.84
C LYS A 34 8.12 0.39 6.90
N CYS A 35 7.74 -0.87 7.02
CA CYS A 35 8.69 -1.98 7.06
C CYS A 35 9.39 -2.20 5.73
N MET A 36 8.67 -1.95 4.63
CA MET A 36 9.20 -2.09 3.29
C MET A 36 9.99 -0.86 2.80
N GLU A 37 9.80 0.31 3.41
CA GLU A 37 10.55 1.54 3.10
C GLU A 37 12.08 1.32 3.04
N PRO A 38 12.74 0.69 4.04
CA PRO A 38 14.17 0.41 3.97
C PRO A 38 14.56 -0.62 2.89
N LEU A 39 13.62 -1.44 2.41
CA LEU A 39 13.84 -2.41 1.34
C LEU A 39 13.54 -1.85 -0.05
N SER A 40 12.75 -0.77 -0.13
CA SER A 40 12.29 -0.17 -1.40
C SER A 40 13.44 0.18 -2.32
N SER A 41 14.54 0.75 -1.80
CA SER A 41 15.73 1.08 -2.58
C SER A 41 16.43 -0.17 -3.13
N LEU A 42 16.44 -1.28 -2.39
CA LEU A 42 17.06 -2.52 -2.85
C LEU A 42 16.22 -3.20 -3.91
N ILE A 43 14.90 -3.26 -3.69
CA ILE A 43 13.93 -3.80 -4.66
C ILE A 43 13.96 -2.98 -5.96
N ASN A 44 14.02 -1.65 -5.87
CA ASN A 44 14.13 -0.77 -7.03
C ASN A 44 15.45 -0.98 -7.79
N ARG A 45 16.57 -1.13 -7.08
CA ARG A 45 17.88 -1.42 -7.72
C ARG A 45 17.87 -2.80 -8.38
N MET A 46 17.39 -3.83 -7.70
CA MET A 46 17.29 -5.20 -8.24
C MET A 46 16.41 -5.28 -9.49
N THR A 47 15.29 -4.55 -9.52
CA THR A 47 14.36 -4.55 -10.65
C THR A 47 14.84 -3.73 -11.85
N ALA A 48 15.64 -2.69 -11.62
CA ALA A 48 16.26 -1.85 -12.65
C ALA A 48 17.59 -2.42 -13.18
N GLU A 49 18.27 -3.27 -12.40
CA GLU A 49 19.57 -3.82 -12.75
C GLU A 49 19.45 -4.89 -13.84
N THR A 50 20.30 -4.79 -14.86
CA THR A 50 20.36 -5.75 -15.98
C THR A 50 21.52 -6.73 -15.81
N ASP A 51 22.52 -6.38 -15.00
CA ASP A 51 23.64 -7.23 -14.65
C ASP A 51 23.23 -8.32 -13.64
N THR A 52 23.39 -9.58 -14.05
CA THR A 52 22.99 -10.76 -13.24
C THR A 52 23.78 -10.87 -11.94
N ALA A 53 25.07 -10.52 -11.93
CA ALA A 53 25.89 -10.60 -10.71
C ALA A 53 25.49 -9.53 -9.71
N LYS A 54 25.24 -8.30 -10.15
CA LYS A 54 24.72 -7.23 -9.28
C LYS A 54 23.31 -7.52 -8.78
N LYS A 55 22.46 -8.12 -9.61
CA LYS A 55 21.15 -8.63 -9.18
C LYS A 55 21.27 -9.64 -8.05
N GLN A 56 22.19 -10.60 -8.16
CA GLN A 56 22.44 -11.58 -7.11
C GLN A 56 22.87 -10.89 -5.82
N MET A 57 23.80 -9.93 -5.87
CA MET A 57 24.23 -9.16 -4.69
C MET A 57 23.06 -8.41 -4.01
N TYR A 58 22.16 -7.81 -4.80
CA TYR A 58 20.97 -7.16 -4.25
C TYR A 58 19.98 -8.17 -3.66
N SER A 59 19.85 -9.36 -4.26
CA SER A 59 19.02 -10.45 -3.74
C SER A 59 19.55 -10.96 -2.40
N ASP A 60 20.85 -11.23 -2.29
CA ASP A 60 21.48 -11.70 -1.05
C ASP A 60 21.36 -10.64 0.07
N SER A 61 21.52 -9.37 -0.28
CA SER A 61 21.30 -8.26 0.65
C SER A 61 19.82 -8.12 1.04
N LEU A 62 18.88 -8.43 0.15
CA LEU A 62 17.45 -8.42 0.42
C LEU A 62 17.09 -9.53 1.39
N GLU A 63 17.60 -10.75 1.18
CA GLU A 63 17.40 -11.89 2.09
C GLU A 63 17.93 -11.59 3.49
N THR A 64 19.13 -11.03 3.59
CA THR A 64 19.72 -10.61 4.87
C THR A 64 18.86 -9.55 5.57
N LYS A 65 18.29 -8.61 4.80
CA LYS A 65 17.45 -7.53 5.32
C LYS A 65 15.97 -7.90 5.44
N ALA A 66 15.53 -9.05 4.93
CA ALA A 66 14.16 -9.53 5.06
C ALA A 66 13.81 -9.79 6.54
N MET A 67 14.81 -10.02 7.39
CA MET A 67 14.68 -10.03 8.84
C MET A 67 14.04 -8.74 9.40
N LEU A 68 14.21 -7.60 8.73
CA LEU A 68 13.57 -6.33 9.10
C LEU A 68 12.05 -6.33 8.90
N LEU A 69 11.51 -7.31 8.14
CA LEU A 69 10.08 -7.50 7.94
C LEU A 69 9.44 -8.35 9.04
N MET A 70 10.22 -9.00 9.91
CA MET A 70 9.69 -9.84 11.00
C MET A 70 8.61 -9.13 11.85
N PRO A 71 8.75 -7.85 12.25
CA PRO A 71 7.73 -7.14 13.02
C PRO A 71 6.40 -6.92 12.26
N CYS A 72 6.38 -7.26 10.98
CA CYS A 72 5.34 -6.89 10.03
C CYS A 72 4.67 -8.13 9.43
N LEU A 73 5.26 -9.32 9.61
CA LEU A 73 4.71 -10.61 9.18
C LEU A 73 3.30 -10.82 9.71
N GLU A 74 3.04 -10.55 10.98
CA GLU A 74 1.69 -10.68 11.58
C GLU A 74 0.65 -9.78 10.87
N ASN A 75 1.06 -8.60 10.40
CA ASN A 75 0.17 -7.70 9.67
C ASN A 75 -0.02 -8.13 8.20
N ILE A 76 0.99 -8.78 7.62
CA ILE A 76 0.93 -9.35 6.27
C ILE A 76 -0.06 -10.53 6.27
N GLU A 77 0.10 -11.47 7.19
CA GLU A 77 -0.79 -12.63 7.32
C GLU A 77 -2.25 -12.21 7.52
N LYS A 78 -2.51 -11.19 8.35
CA LYS A 78 -3.86 -10.65 8.58
C LYS A 78 -4.50 -10.09 7.30
N LEU A 79 -3.73 -9.48 6.42
CA LEU A 79 -4.23 -8.96 5.14
C LEU A 79 -4.37 -10.07 4.09
N GLU A 80 -3.48 -11.06 4.10
CA GLU A 80 -3.50 -12.17 3.15
C GLU A 80 -4.78 -13.01 3.26
N VAL A 81 -5.24 -13.29 4.48
CA VAL A 81 -6.53 -13.95 4.74
C VAL A 81 -7.72 -13.21 4.09
N ARG A 82 -7.60 -11.89 3.90
CA ARG A 82 -8.64 -11.05 3.27
C ARG A 82 -8.56 -11.05 1.75
N PHE A 83 -7.39 -11.35 1.18
CA PHE A 83 -7.19 -11.39 -0.28
C PHE A 83 -7.72 -12.68 -0.92
N ASP A 84 -7.72 -13.80 -0.18
CA ASP A 84 -8.18 -15.09 -0.69
C ASP A 84 -9.70 -15.15 -0.97
N SER A 85 -10.46 -14.10 -0.66
CA SER A 85 -11.93 -14.22 -0.57
C SER A 85 -12.76 -13.06 -1.13
N ASP A 86 -12.18 -11.93 -1.54
CA ASP A 86 -12.98 -10.76 -1.95
C ASP A 86 -12.29 -9.84 -2.97
N ASP A 87 -12.65 -9.99 -4.26
CA ASP A 87 -12.18 -9.12 -5.35
C ASP A 87 -12.52 -7.65 -5.13
N LYS A 88 -13.66 -7.33 -4.49
CA LYS A 88 -14.04 -5.94 -4.19
C LYS A 88 -13.18 -5.36 -3.07
N TYR A 89 -12.78 -6.20 -2.11
CA TYR A 89 -11.79 -5.80 -1.11
C TYR A 89 -10.45 -5.50 -1.78
N ILE A 90 -9.99 -6.34 -2.71
CA ILE A 90 -8.74 -6.12 -3.47
C ILE A 90 -8.79 -4.79 -4.24
N GLU A 91 -9.90 -4.49 -4.94
CA GLU A 91 -10.06 -3.22 -5.65
C GLU A 91 -10.00 -2.01 -4.71
N GLN A 92 -10.70 -2.06 -3.57
CA GLN A 92 -10.64 -0.99 -2.57
C GLN A 92 -9.27 -0.89 -1.91
N PHE A 93 -8.58 -2.01 -1.71
CA PHE A 93 -7.25 -2.08 -1.13
C PHE A 93 -6.22 -1.39 -2.04
N LEU A 94 -6.19 -1.76 -3.33
CA LEU A 94 -5.32 -1.14 -4.31
C LEU A 94 -5.66 0.34 -4.51
N GLY A 95 -6.95 0.68 -4.55
CA GLY A 95 -7.41 2.06 -4.59
C GLY A 95 -6.96 2.86 -3.36
N TYR A 96 -7.00 2.27 -2.16
CA TYR A 96 -6.57 2.91 -0.91
C TYR A 96 -5.06 3.13 -0.89
N LEU A 97 -4.28 2.14 -1.31
CA LEU A 97 -2.83 2.26 -1.49
C LEU A 97 -2.48 3.36 -2.48
N ASN A 98 -3.13 3.42 -3.64
CA ASN A 98 -2.88 4.46 -4.63
C ASN A 98 -3.14 5.87 -4.09
N ASP A 99 -4.20 6.07 -3.30
CA ASP A 99 -4.55 7.39 -2.76
C ASP A 99 -3.74 7.80 -1.51
N LYS A 100 -3.25 6.84 -0.72
CA LYS A 100 -2.64 7.11 0.61
C LYS A 100 -1.18 6.70 0.75
N HIS A 101 -0.75 5.70 -0.02
CA HIS A 101 0.58 5.10 0.03
C HIS A 101 1.08 4.76 -1.38
N PRO A 102 1.10 5.72 -2.33
CA PRO A 102 1.41 5.44 -3.73
C PRO A 102 2.78 4.80 -3.94
N ASP A 103 3.79 5.18 -3.15
CA ASP A 103 5.14 4.60 -3.22
C ASP A 103 5.19 3.14 -2.76
N CYS A 104 4.19 2.72 -1.99
CA CYS A 104 4.07 1.37 -1.46
C CYS A 104 3.29 0.45 -2.40
N LEU A 105 2.47 1.02 -3.30
CA LEU A 105 1.64 0.27 -4.25
C LEU A 105 2.44 -0.72 -5.13
N PRO A 106 3.60 -0.35 -5.72
CA PRO A 106 4.38 -1.29 -6.55
C PRO A 106 4.79 -2.56 -5.80
N LEU A 107 5.01 -2.45 -4.48
CA LEU A 107 5.42 -3.57 -3.63
C LEU A 107 4.30 -4.60 -3.45
N PHE A 108 3.05 -4.15 -3.38
CA PHE A 108 1.89 -5.04 -3.28
C PHE A 108 1.45 -5.61 -4.63
N MET A 109 1.72 -4.90 -5.73
CA MET A 109 1.33 -5.37 -7.06
C MET A 109 2.36 -6.31 -7.71
N GLY A 110 3.54 -6.49 -7.09
CA GLY A 110 4.66 -7.22 -7.71
C GLY A 110 5.15 -6.56 -9.01
N LYS A 111 4.83 -5.27 -9.22
CA LYS A 111 5.17 -4.51 -10.43
C LYS A 111 6.36 -3.60 -10.17
N LYS A 112 7.15 -3.32 -11.21
CA LYS A 112 8.29 -2.38 -11.08
C LYS A 112 7.73 -0.98 -10.82
N SER A 113 8.44 -0.18 -10.02
CA SER A 113 8.07 1.22 -9.69
C SER A 113 7.90 2.16 -10.90
N LYS A 114 8.29 1.72 -12.11
CA LYS A 114 8.09 2.45 -13.38
C LYS A 114 6.81 2.07 -14.12
N ASP A 115 6.11 1.01 -13.73
CA ASP A 115 4.81 0.65 -14.30
C ASP A 115 3.74 1.49 -13.62
N THR A 116 3.57 2.72 -14.12
CA THR A 116 2.49 3.61 -13.68
C THR A 116 1.17 2.86 -13.90
N VAL A 117 0.49 2.53 -12.80
CA VAL A 117 -0.79 1.84 -12.84
C VAL A 117 -1.82 2.79 -13.42
N LYS A 118 -2.11 2.66 -14.71
CA LYS A 118 -3.39 3.13 -15.25
C LYS A 118 -4.44 2.16 -14.72
N ILE A 119 -5.02 2.49 -13.56
CA ILE A 119 -6.26 1.85 -13.12
C ILE A 119 -7.33 2.33 -14.09
N ASP A 120 -7.52 1.58 -15.17
CA ASP A 120 -8.56 1.88 -16.13
C ASP A 120 -9.91 1.61 -15.45
N SER A 121 -10.62 2.69 -15.13
CA SER A 121 -11.93 2.66 -14.46
C SER A 121 -13.04 2.20 -15.42
N THR A 122 -12.68 1.69 -16.61
CA THR A 122 -13.61 1.44 -17.71
C THR A 122 -13.90 -0.05 -17.85
N LYS A 123 -14.83 -0.55 -17.04
CA LYS A 123 -15.92 -1.47 -17.42
C LYS A 123 -16.64 -1.97 -16.17
N ILE A 124 -17.51 -1.12 -15.63
CA ILE A 124 -18.75 -1.61 -15.01
C ILE A 124 -19.85 -1.25 -16.00
N LYS A 125 -20.28 -2.25 -16.77
CA LYS A 125 -21.54 -2.25 -17.52
C LYS A 125 -22.36 -3.41 -16.99
#